data_AF-A0A8S3H9I9-F1
#
_entry.id   AF-A0A8S3H9I9-F1
#
_cell.length_a   1.000
_cell.length_b   1.000
_cell.length_c   1.000
_cell.angle_alpha   90.00
_cell.angle_beta   90.00
_cell.angle_gamma   90.00
#
_symmetry.space_group_name_H-M   'P 1'
#
loop_
_entity.id
_entity.type
_entity.pdbx_description
1 polymer ?
#
loop_
_entity_poly.entity_id
_entity_poly.type
_entity_poly.pdbx_seq_one_letter_code
_entity_poly.pdbx_strand_id
1 'polypeptide(L)' 'PIVFYNGSLHSDEYIDILGKHLPTAFEKFVSQPSRKILLQQDNARPYVSNKTRKYLKKKTSSYSMASK' A
#
# COMPACT_ATOMS: atom_id res chain seq x y z
N PRO A 1 8.19 8.14 5.09
CA PRO A 1 7.67 9.47 4.72
C PRO A 1 6.29 9.63 5.36
N ILE A 2 6.03 10.74 6.05
CA ILE A 2 4.70 11.05 6.58
C ILE A 2 3.93 11.76 5.47
N VAL A 3 2.73 11.27 5.14
CA VAL A 3 1.86 11.87 4.11
C VAL A 3 0.74 12.59 4.85
N PHE A 4 0.67 13.91 4.68
CA PHE A 4 -0.44 14.73 5.19
C PHE A 4 -1.51 14.85 4.11
N TYR A 5 -2.76 14.59 4.46
CA TYR A 5 -3.91 14.76 3.59
C TYR A 5 -4.81 15.84 4.16
N ASN A 6 -5.20 16.81 3.32
CA ASN A 6 -6.03 17.94 3.75
C ASN A 6 -7.48 17.66 3.34
N GLY A 7 -8.33 17.24 4.29
CA GLY A 7 -9.74 16.91 4.05
C GLY A 7 -10.12 15.47 4.44
N SER A 8 -11.35 15.07 4.08
CA SER A 8 -11.79 13.68 4.27
C SER A 8 -11.15 12.78 3.21
N LEU A 9 -10.38 11.81 3.65
CA LEU A 9 -9.76 10.82 2.77
C LEU A 9 -10.82 9.80 2.32
N HIS A 10 -11.05 9.64 1.02
CA HIS A 10 -11.85 8.54 0.49
C HIS A 10 -10.95 7.40 -0.02
N SER A 11 -11.57 6.32 -0.48
CA SER A 11 -10.83 5.09 -0.86
C SER A 11 -9.92 5.32 -2.07
N ASP A 12 -10.29 6.23 -2.97
CA ASP A 12 -9.58 6.43 -4.23
C ASP A 12 -8.28 7.18 -3.98
N GLU A 13 -8.32 8.22 -3.15
CA GLU A 13 -7.15 8.98 -2.77
C GLU A 13 -6.23 8.13 -1.88
N TYR A 14 -6.78 7.26 -1.05
CA TYR A 14 -5.97 6.28 -0.32
C TYR A 14 -5.24 5.31 -1.26
N ILE A 15 -5.91 4.82 -2.31
CA ILE A 15 -5.28 3.97 -3.33
C ILE A 15 -4.16 4.71 -4.07
N ASP A 16 -4.36 6.00 -4.39
CA ASP A 16 -3.34 6.82 -5.05
C ASP A 16 -2.11 7.01 -4.15
N ILE A 17 -2.32 7.26 -2.85
CA ILE A 17 -1.25 7.32 -1.85
C ILE A 17 -0.47 6.01 -1.82
N LEU A 18 -1.16 4.87 -1.76
CA LEU A 18 -0.51 3.56 -1.77
C LEU A 18 0.30 3.34 -3.06
N GLY A 19 -0.26 3.68 -4.21
CA GLY A 19 0.42 3.53 -5.50
C GLY A 19 1.68 4.38 -5.62
N LYS A 20 1.66 5.60 -5.07
CA LYS A 20 2.78 6.53 -5.13
C LYS A 20 3.87 6.21 -4.11
N HIS A 21 3.51 5.77 -2.90
CA HIS A 21 4.44 5.72 -1.79
C HIS A 21 4.87 4.30 -1.37
N LEU A 22 4.06 3.26 -1.61
CA LEU A 22 4.47 1.88 -1.27
C LEU A 22 5.75 1.44 -2.00
N PRO A 23 5.93 1.66 -3.33
CA PRO A 23 7.13 1.20 -4.02
C PRO A 23 8.40 1.80 -3.41
N THR A 24 8.41 3.12 -3.19
CA THR A 24 9.54 3.83 -2.58
C THR A 24 9.77 3.37 -1.13
N ALA A 25 8.72 3.07 -0.37
CA ALA A 25 8.87 2.53 0.97
C ALA A 25 9.51 1.14 0.94
N PHE A 26 9.13 0.29 -0.01
CA PHE A 26 9.75 -1.02 -0.19
C PHE A 26 11.23 -0.90 -0.57
N GLU A 27 11.57 -0.08 -1.56
CA GLU A 27 12.97 0.12 -1.96
C GLU A 27 13.85 0.64 -0.81
N LYS A 28 13.32 1.55 0.03
CA LYS A 28 14.09 2.17 1.11
C LYS A 28 14.20 1.30 2.37
N PHE A 29 13.16 0.54 2.70
CA PHE A 29 13.08 -0.17 3.99
C PHE A 29 13.19 -1.68 3.86
N VAL A 30 13.11 -2.24 2.65
CA VAL A 30 13.21 -3.67 2.39
C VAL A 30 14.48 -3.95 1.61
N SER A 31 15.56 -4.21 2.34
CA SER A 31 16.86 -4.59 1.76
C SER A 31 16.86 -5.98 1.10
N GLN A 32 15.79 -6.76 1.28
CA GLN A 32 15.65 -8.12 0.74
C GLN A 32 14.24 -8.33 0.14
N PRO A 33 14.09 -8.41 -1.20
CA PRO A 33 12.80 -8.53 -1.86
C PRO A 33 12.04 -9.85 -1.56
N SER A 34 12.68 -10.82 -0.91
CA SER A 34 12.11 -12.11 -0.53
C SER A 34 11.32 -12.11 0.79
N ARG A 35 11.28 -11.00 1.54
CA ARG A 35 10.59 -10.95 2.84
C ARG A 35 9.12 -10.58 2.68
N LYS A 36 8.26 -11.29 3.42
CA LYS A 36 6.85 -10.91 3.60
C LYS A 36 6.79 -9.55 4.30
N ILE A 37 5.95 -8.66 3.81
CA ILE A 37 5.81 -7.30 4.34
C ILE A 37 4.42 -7.16 4.96
N LEU A 38 4.39 -6.67 6.19
CA LEU A 38 3.15 -6.38 6.91
C LEU A 38 2.80 -4.91 6.75
N LEU A 39 1.64 -4.62 6.16
CA LEU A 39 1.05 -3.28 6.15
C LEU A 39 0.11 -3.16 7.35
N GLN A 40 0.49 -2.35 8.34
CA GLN A 40 -0.34 -2.05 9.49
C GLN A 40 -1.08 -0.73 9.29
N GLN A 41 -2.38 -0.73 9.59
CA GLN A 41 -3.30 0.41 9.46
C GLN A 41 -4.49 0.20 10.39
N ASP A 42 -5.24 1.26 10.68
CA ASP A 42 -6.50 1.16 11.41
C ASP A 42 -7.65 0.63 10.51
N ASN A 43 -8.86 0.54 11.07
CA ASN A 43 -10.04 0.03 10.37
C ASN A 43 -10.90 1.14 9.73
N ALA A 44 -10.35 2.31 9.44
CA ALA A 44 -11.12 3.38 8.80
C ALA A 44 -11.69 2.93 7.43
N ARG A 45 -12.90 3.41 7.11
CA ARG A 45 -13.65 2.98 5.90
C ARG A 45 -12.83 3.01 4.60
N PRO A 46 -11.99 4.02 4.32
CA PRO A 46 -11.18 4.06 3.11
C PRO A 46 -10.19 2.89 2.99
N TYR A 47 -9.65 2.43 4.12
CA TYR A 47 -8.59 1.42 4.17
C TYR A 47 -9.13 0.00 4.02
N VAL A 48 -10.32 -0.23 4.56
CA VAL A 48 -10.98 -1.54 4.55
C VAL A 48 -12.05 -1.67 3.46
N SER A 49 -12.17 -0.70 2.57
CA SER A 49 -13.14 -0.73 1.46
C SER A 49 -12.85 -1.89 0.50
N ASN A 50 -13.88 -2.37 -0.20
CA ASN A 50 -13.72 -3.46 -1.16
C ASN A 50 -12.73 -3.09 -2.29
N LYS A 51 -12.74 -1.82 -2.71
CA LYS A 51 -11.83 -1.32 -3.75
C LYS A 51 -10.38 -1.33 -3.28
N THR A 52 -10.11 -0.84 -2.07
CA THR A 52 -8.78 -0.85 -1.46
C THR A 52 -8.26 -2.27 -1.25
N ARG A 53 -9.09 -3.19 -0.75
CA ARG A 53 -8.72 -4.61 -0.59
C ARG A 53 -8.35 -5.25 -1.93
N LYS A 54 -9.14 -5.01 -2.99
CA LYS A 54 -8.84 -5.51 -4.34
C LYS A 54 -7.53 -4.96 -4.87
N TYR A 55 -7.27 -3.67 -4.66
CA TYR A 55 -6.02 -3.03 -5.04
C TYR A 55 -4.80 -3.68 -4.36
N LEU A 56 -4.84 -3.81 -3.03
CA LEU A 56 -3.77 -4.44 -2.25
C LEU A 56 -3.52 -5.88 -2.70
N LYS A 57 -4.57 -6.69 -2.88
CA LYS A 57 -4.44 -8.09 -3.35
C LYS A 57 -3.80 -8.19 -4.74
N LYS A 58 -4.11 -7.25 -5.65
CA LYS A 58 -3.46 -7.19 -6.97
C LYS A 58 -1.97 -6.86 -6.83
N LYS A 59 -1.63 -5.89 -5.98
CA LYS A 59 -0.24 -5.47 -5.76
C LYS A 59 0.60 -6.53 -5.06
N THR A 60 0.07 -7.25 -4.06
CA THR A 60 0.81 -8.36 -3.43
C THR A 60 1.17 -9.46 -4.42
N SER A 61 0.30 -9.74 -5.40
CA SER A 61 0.60 -10.68 -6.49
C SER A 61 1.75 -10.18 -7.38
N SER A 62 1.75 -8.89 -7.74
CA SER A 62 2.82 -8.29 -8.54
C SER A 62 4.17 -8.26 -7.82
N TYR A 63 4.21 -7.95 -6.52
CA TYR A 63 5.46 -7.95 -5.75
C TYR A 63 6.01 -9.36 -5.52
N SER A 64 5.14 -10.37 -5.38
CA SER A 64 5.56 -11.77 -5.32
C SER A 64 6.25 -12.26 -6.61
N MET A 65 5.97 -11.64 -7.76
CA MET A 65 6.56 -12.02 -9.05
C MET A 65 7.88 -11.30 -9.38
N ALA A 66 8.16 -10.17 -8.74
CA ALA A 66 9.38 -9.38 -8.97
C ALA A 66 10.62 -9.91 -8.22
N SER A 67 10.44 -10.93 -7.37
CA SER A 67 11.54 -11.62 -6.67
C SER A 67 11.96 -12.86 -7.46
N LYS A 68 12.81 -12.70 -8.47
CA LYS A 68 13.52 -13.78 -9.17
C LYS A 68 14.95 -13.38 -9.44
#